data_AF-A0AAD7AQC9-F1
#
_entry.id   AF-A0AAD7AQC9-F1
#
_cell.length_a   1.000
_cell.length_b   1.000
_cell.length_c   1.000
_cell.angle_alpha   90.00
_cell.angle_beta   90.00
_cell.angle_gamma   90.00
#
_symmetry.space_group_name_H-M   'P 1'
#
loop_
_entity.id
_entity.type
_entity.pdbx_description
1 polymer ?
#
loop_
_entity_poly.entity_id
_entity_poly.type
_entity_poly.pdbx_seq_one_letter_code
_entity_poly.pdbx_strand_id
1 'polypeptide(L)'
;MVIAKEDMTPILNTTPMLPPELERTIFEFSASSDLRCILTLLLVAKRVRTWMEPLLYRRLSVSHKDFLGHDDCDLIRMSSNECLNVLDSKPASFLRDHVRHLALTSVPHDTVARALSSFAGITTLAIFQVSPDPSVLLLLQALPLVRLAVNIEQLHGTEGVSTPLYSHA
;
A
#
# COMPACT_ATOMS: atom_id res chain seq x y z
N MET A 1 -26.71 -35.37 62.43
CA MET A 1 -26.84 -34.07 61.73
C MET A 1 -25.71 -34.01 60.72
N VAL A 2 -25.98 -34.40 59.47
CA VAL A 2 -24.97 -34.53 58.41
C VAL A 2 -24.94 -33.21 57.65
N ILE A 3 -23.81 -32.50 57.74
CA ILE A 3 -23.58 -31.27 56.97
C ILE A 3 -23.24 -31.71 55.55
N ALA A 4 -24.16 -31.49 54.62
CA ALA A 4 -23.92 -31.69 53.21
C ALA A 4 -22.80 -30.74 52.76
N LYS A 5 -21.69 -31.30 52.30
CA LYS A 5 -20.65 -30.58 51.57
C LYS A 5 -21.26 -30.21 50.21
N GLU A 6 -21.61 -28.94 50.02
CA GLU A 6 -21.88 -28.43 48.68
C GLU A 6 -20.57 -28.48 47.89
N ASP A 7 -20.50 -29.40 46.93
CA ASP A 7 -19.45 -29.44 45.92
C ASP A 7 -19.60 -28.20 45.03
N MET A 8 -18.85 -27.15 45.38
CA MET A 8 -18.70 -25.94 44.58
C MET A 8 -17.84 -26.28 43.36
N THR A 9 -18.47 -26.81 42.31
CA THR A 9 -17.83 -26.99 41.00
C THR A 9 -17.33 -25.63 40.53
N PRO A 10 -16.04 -25.44 40.26
CA PRO A 10 -15.53 -24.18 39.75
C PRO A 10 -16.22 -23.92 38.41
N ILE A 11 -17.01 -22.86 38.36
CA ILE A 11 -17.56 -22.32 37.12
C ILE A 11 -16.33 -22.04 36.27
N LEU A 12 -16.10 -22.89 35.26
CA LEU A 12 -15.01 -22.69 34.31
C LEU A 12 -15.18 -21.28 33.76
N ASN A 13 -14.26 -20.39 34.13
CA ASN A 13 -14.15 -19.04 33.60
C ASN A 13 -13.89 -19.13 32.11
N THR A 14 -14.95 -19.41 31.36
CA THR A 14 -15.00 -19.41 29.92
C THR A 14 -15.17 -17.97 29.52
N THR A 15 -14.04 -17.25 29.51
CA THR A 15 -14.03 -15.93 28.88
C THR A 15 -14.60 -16.12 27.48
N PRO A 16 -15.70 -15.45 27.12
CA PRO A 16 -16.30 -15.63 25.81
C PRO A 16 -15.26 -15.26 24.76
N MET A 17 -14.83 -16.24 23.97
CA MET A 17 -13.90 -16.05 22.88
C MET A 17 -14.69 -15.88 21.59
N LEU A 18 -14.38 -14.82 20.84
CA LEU A 18 -14.96 -14.64 19.54
C LEU A 18 -14.36 -15.69 18.58
N PRO A 19 -15.18 -16.33 17.73
CA PRO A 19 -14.67 -17.19 16.66
C PRO A 19 -13.64 -16.45 15.78
N PRO A 20 -12.54 -17.10 15.36
CA PRO A 20 -11.49 -16.46 14.58
C PRO A 20 -11.97 -15.78 13.29
N GLU A 21 -13.00 -16.32 12.65
CA GLU A 21 -13.59 -15.79 11.42
C GLU A 21 -14.24 -14.43 11.67
N LEU A 22 -14.96 -14.30 12.79
CA LEU A 22 -15.60 -13.05 13.19
C LEU A 22 -14.57 -12.03 13.63
N GLU A 23 -13.53 -12.43 14.37
CA GLU A 23 -12.40 -11.55 14.69
C GLU A 23 -11.80 -10.97 13.41
N ARG A 24 -11.48 -11.85 12.44
CA ARG A 24 -10.91 -11.45 11.16
C ARG A 24 -11.81 -10.46 10.42
N THR A 25 -13.11 -10.72 10.33
CA THR A 25 -14.06 -9.81 9.68
C THR A 25 -14.07 -8.43 10.34
N ILE A 26 -14.02 -8.35 11.67
CA ILE A 26 -13.97 -7.07 12.40
C ILE A 26 -12.68 -6.31 12.09
N PHE A 27 -11.52 -6.99 12.10
CA PHE A 27 -10.24 -6.38 11.77
C PHE A 27 -10.18 -5.90 10.31
N GLU A 28 -10.60 -6.73 9.35
CA GLU A 28 -10.62 -6.37 7.92
C GLU A 28 -11.58 -5.20 7.64
N PHE A 29 -12.73 -5.15 8.29
CA PHE A 29 -13.69 -4.06 8.18
C PHE A 29 -13.13 -2.75 8.75
N SER A 30 -12.49 -2.82 9.92
CA SER A 30 -11.86 -1.66 10.56
C SER A 30 -10.72 -1.11 9.69
N ALA A 31 -9.85 -1.99 9.20
CA ALA A 31 -8.77 -1.66 8.28
C ALA A 31 -9.27 -1.04 6.97
N SER A 32 -10.38 -1.53 6.42
CA SER A 32 -10.95 -1.02 5.17
C SER A 32 -11.61 0.35 5.35
N SER A 33 -12.09 0.65 6.56
CA SER A 33 -12.73 1.94 6.90
C SER A 33 -11.72 3.03 7.22
N ASP A 34 -10.60 2.67 7.84
CA ASP A 34 -9.48 3.59 8.10
C ASP A 34 -8.14 2.86 7.94
N LEU A 35 -7.45 3.08 6.82
CA LEU A 35 -6.16 2.43 6.55
C LEU A 35 -5.07 2.82 7.55
N ARG A 36 -5.20 3.98 8.21
CA ARG A 36 -4.21 4.46 9.19
C ARG A 36 -4.21 3.57 10.43
N CYS A 37 -5.33 2.91 10.73
CA CYS A 37 -5.42 2.01 11.88
C CYS A 37 -4.70 0.68 11.64
N ILE A 38 -4.42 0.28 10.39
CA ILE A 38 -3.80 -1.02 10.06
C ILE A 38 -2.51 -1.23 10.84
N LEU A 39 -1.66 -0.21 10.96
CA LEU A 39 -0.41 -0.30 11.69
C LEU A 39 -0.62 -0.66 13.17
N THR A 40 -1.65 -0.10 13.80
CA THR A 40 -2.06 -0.45 15.17
C THR A 40 -2.64 -1.85 15.23
N LEU A 41 -3.47 -2.24 14.27
CA LEU A 41 -4.07 -3.59 14.21
C LEU A 41 -3.00 -4.69 14.07
N LEU A 42 -1.92 -4.43 13.33
CA LEU A 42 -0.78 -5.34 13.17
C LEU A 42 -0.05 -5.67 14.49
N LEU A 43 -0.25 -4.88 15.55
CA LEU A 43 0.37 -5.06 16.86
C LEU A 43 -0.49 -5.87 17.83
N VAL A 44 -1.76 -6.13 17.51
CA VAL A 44 -2.71 -6.76 18.43
C VAL A 44 -2.35 -8.22 18.72
N ALA A 45 -2.08 -9.01 17.68
CA ALA A 45 -1.68 -10.41 17.82
C ALA A 45 -0.99 -10.92 16.55
N LYS A 46 -0.21 -12.00 16.67
CA LYS A 46 0.46 -12.64 15.52
C LYS A 46 -0.53 -13.06 14.41
N ARG A 47 -1.70 -13.60 14.77
CA ARG A 47 -2.74 -13.99 13.80
C ARG A 47 -3.31 -12.78 13.04
N VAL A 48 -3.55 -11.68 13.76
CA VAL A 48 -4.06 -10.43 13.18
C VAL A 48 -3.03 -9.85 12.22
N ARG A 49 -1.73 -9.93 12.56
CA ARG A 49 -0.66 -9.55 11.64
C ARG A 49 -0.75 -10.29 10.31
N THR A 50 -0.93 -11.60 10.33
CA THR A 50 -1.08 -12.41 9.11
C THR A 50 -2.30 -12.00 8.27
N TRP A 51 -3.40 -11.58 8.89
CA TRP A 51 -4.59 -11.12 8.17
C TRP A 51 -4.43 -9.71 7.59
N MET A 52 -3.83 -8.80 8.36
CA MET A 52 -3.77 -7.38 8.02
C MET A 52 -2.59 -7.01 7.11
N GLU A 53 -1.50 -7.77 7.14
CA GLU A 53 -0.31 -7.48 6.34
C GLU A 53 -0.61 -7.39 4.83
N PRO A 54 -1.37 -8.32 4.22
CA PRO A 54 -1.90 -8.16 2.86
C PRO A 54 -2.60 -6.82 2.57
N LEU A 55 -3.40 -6.34 3.53
CA LEU A 55 -4.17 -5.11 3.37
C LEU A 55 -3.28 -3.86 3.44
N LEU A 56 -2.22 -3.89 4.26
CA LEU A 56 -1.23 -2.83 4.34
C LEU A 56 -0.60 -2.54 2.96
N TYR A 57 -0.23 -3.60 2.23
CA TYR A 57 0.44 -3.46 0.94
C TYR A 57 -0.51 -3.27 -0.24
N ARG A 58 -1.83 -3.34 -0.02
CA ARG A 58 -2.81 -3.29 -1.12
C ARG A 58 -2.81 -1.96 -1.86
N ARG A 59 -2.53 -0.88 -1.13
CA ARG A 59 -2.65 0.52 -1.56
C ARG A 59 -1.41 1.30 -1.14
N LEU A 60 -0.47 1.48 -2.06
CA LEU A 60 0.82 2.13 -1.79
C LEU A 60 0.93 3.47 -2.52
N SER A 61 1.46 4.47 -1.83
CA SER A 61 1.84 5.75 -2.40
C SER A 61 3.32 6.02 -2.10
N VAL A 62 4.15 6.03 -3.13
CA VAL A 62 5.58 6.33 -3.01
C VAL A 62 5.82 7.76 -3.46
N SER A 63 6.44 8.56 -2.59
CA SER A 63 6.82 9.93 -2.89
C SER A 63 8.25 10.22 -2.47
N HIS A 64 8.95 11.06 -3.23
CA HIS A 64 10.16 11.69 -2.72
C HIS A 64 9.80 12.73 -1.65
N LYS A 65 10.70 12.91 -0.67
CA LYS A 65 10.47 13.40 0.70
C LYS A 65 9.78 14.77 0.89
N ASP A 66 9.43 15.49 -0.16
CA ASP A 66 9.07 16.93 -0.05
C ASP A 66 7.67 17.27 -0.61
N PHE A 67 6.94 16.31 -1.18
CA PHE A 67 5.56 16.55 -1.63
C PHE A 67 4.56 16.28 -0.50
N LEU A 68 4.41 17.27 0.38
CA LEU A 68 3.31 17.39 1.36
C LEU A 68 2.00 17.83 0.66
N GLY A 69 1.65 17.18 -0.46
CA GLY A 69 0.34 17.33 -1.07
C GLY A 69 -0.75 16.70 -0.19
N HIS A 70 -1.92 17.36 -0.19
CA HIS A 70 -3.11 17.13 0.64
C HIS A 70 -3.40 15.64 0.93
N ASP A 71 -3.69 15.37 2.20
CA ASP A 71 -3.78 14.06 2.88
C ASP A 71 -5.01 13.19 2.50
N ASP A 72 -5.63 13.41 1.34
CA ASP A 72 -6.94 12.81 1.01
C ASP A 72 -6.88 11.48 0.24
N CYS A 73 -5.69 10.92 0.03
CA CYS A 73 -5.56 9.62 -0.60
C CYS A 73 -5.61 8.52 0.45
N ASP A 74 -6.58 7.59 0.32
CA ASP A 74 -6.65 6.31 1.04
C ASP A 74 -5.49 5.36 0.65
N LEU A 75 -4.24 5.83 0.67
CA LEU A 75 -3.04 5.08 0.34
C LEU A 75 -2.03 5.14 1.49
N ILE A 76 -1.32 4.05 1.72
CA ILE A 76 -0.19 4.01 2.65
C ILE A 76 0.97 4.78 2.01
N ARG A 77 1.31 5.93 2.60
CA ARG A 77 2.43 6.78 2.16
C ARG A 77 3.75 6.15 2.61
N MET A 78 4.69 6.06 1.68
CA MET A 78 6.06 5.66 1.93
C MET A 78 7.03 6.51 1.12
N SER A 79 8.22 6.72 1.66
CA SER A 79 9.35 7.30 0.95
C SER A 79 9.90 6.32 -0.09
N SER A 80 10.67 6.83 -1.05
CA SER A 80 11.38 5.99 -2.02
C SER A 80 12.28 4.94 -1.34
N ASN A 81 12.94 5.28 -0.23
CA ASN A 81 13.80 4.34 0.50
C ASN A 81 13.00 3.24 1.19
N GLU A 82 11.84 3.56 1.77
CA GLU A 82 10.94 2.56 2.36
C GLU A 82 10.38 1.64 1.28
N CYS A 83 10.07 2.16 0.09
CA CYS A 83 9.69 1.34 -1.05
C CYS A 83 10.79 0.34 -1.41
N LEU A 84 12.05 0.80 -1.52
CA LEU A 84 13.18 -0.10 -1.78
C LEU A 84 13.34 -1.17 -0.69
N ASN A 85 13.21 -0.80 0.59
CA ASN A 85 13.24 -1.76 1.69
C ASN A 85 12.12 -2.80 1.59
N VAL A 86 10.92 -2.42 1.16
CA VAL A 86 9.81 -3.36 0.93
C VAL A 86 10.14 -4.30 -0.22
N LEU A 87 10.68 -3.77 -1.33
CA LEU A 87 11.10 -4.57 -2.48
C LEU A 87 12.19 -5.58 -2.12
N ASP A 88 13.10 -5.22 -1.21
CA ASP A 88 14.21 -6.08 -0.78
C ASP A 88 13.81 -7.08 0.31
N SER A 89 12.83 -6.74 1.16
CA SER A 89 12.41 -7.57 2.30
C SER A 89 11.26 -8.52 2.01
N LYS A 90 10.46 -8.26 0.96
CA LYS A 90 9.27 -9.06 0.62
C LYS A 90 9.50 -9.91 -0.63
N PRO A 91 9.04 -11.18 -0.62
CA PRO A 91 9.06 -11.99 -1.83
C PRO A 91 8.27 -11.35 -2.96
N ALA A 92 8.78 -11.43 -4.19
CA ALA A 92 8.11 -10.90 -5.37
C ALA A 92 6.69 -11.47 -5.55
N SER A 93 6.47 -12.76 -5.23
CA SER A 93 5.14 -13.38 -5.26
C SER A 93 4.18 -12.70 -4.30
N PHE A 94 4.62 -12.40 -3.07
CA PHE A 94 3.80 -11.70 -2.08
C PHE A 94 3.38 -10.32 -2.58
N LEU A 95 4.32 -9.55 -3.14
CA LEU A 95 4.05 -8.21 -3.64
C LEU A 95 3.11 -8.22 -4.85
N ARG A 96 3.35 -9.13 -5.81
CA ARG A 96 2.46 -9.35 -6.95
C ARG A 96 1.04 -9.70 -6.50
N ASP A 97 0.90 -10.54 -5.48
CA ASP A 97 -0.40 -11.07 -5.10
C ASP A 97 -1.21 -10.08 -4.24
N HIS A 98 -0.57 -9.09 -3.61
CA HIS A 98 -1.24 -8.16 -2.69
C HIS A 98 -1.29 -6.71 -3.14
N VAL A 99 -0.28 -6.21 -3.87
CA VAL A 99 -0.25 -4.82 -4.34
C VAL A 99 -1.22 -4.65 -5.52
N ARG A 100 -2.17 -3.72 -5.42
CA ARG A 100 -3.20 -3.47 -6.45
C ARG A 100 -3.27 -2.02 -6.89
N HIS A 101 -3.05 -1.10 -5.97
CA HIS A 101 -3.06 0.33 -6.24
C HIS A 101 -1.70 0.90 -5.90
N LEU A 102 -1.05 1.52 -6.88
CA LEU A 102 0.25 2.17 -6.72
C LEU A 102 0.17 3.61 -7.23
N ALA A 103 0.59 4.55 -6.40
CA ALA A 103 0.86 5.92 -6.80
C ALA A 103 2.36 6.21 -6.68
N LEU A 104 2.97 6.77 -7.72
CA LEU A 104 4.38 7.15 -7.78
C LEU A 104 4.45 8.64 -8.10
N THR A 105 4.93 9.45 -7.15
CA THR A 105 5.02 10.91 -7.30
C THR A 105 6.44 11.38 -7.08
N SER A 106 7.05 12.00 -8.09
CA SER A 106 8.42 12.55 -8.01
C SER A 106 9.48 11.51 -7.57
N VAL A 107 9.27 10.24 -7.87
CA VAL A 107 10.16 9.12 -7.49
C VAL A 107 11.31 8.99 -8.52
N PRO A 108 12.53 8.58 -8.13
CA PRO A 108 13.62 8.31 -9.09
C PRO A 108 13.25 7.19 -10.10
N HIS A 109 13.74 7.29 -11.33
CA HIS A 109 13.44 6.33 -12.40
C HIS A 109 13.79 4.88 -12.04
N ASP A 110 14.94 4.65 -11.42
CA ASP A 110 15.37 3.32 -10.98
C ASP A 110 14.38 2.69 -10.01
N THR A 111 13.85 3.49 -9.07
CA THR A 111 12.85 3.03 -8.10
C THR A 111 11.53 2.71 -8.80
N VAL A 112 11.12 3.49 -9.81
CA VAL A 112 9.91 3.22 -10.59
C VAL A 112 10.05 1.93 -11.40
N ALA A 113 11.14 1.75 -12.13
CA ALA A 113 11.37 0.53 -12.92
C ALA A 113 11.38 -0.72 -12.02
N ARG A 114 12.06 -0.65 -10.87
CA ARG A 114 12.07 -1.74 -9.88
C ARG A 114 10.67 -2.01 -9.31
N ALA A 115 9.95 -0.97 -8.90
CA ALA A 115 8.59 -1.09 -8.36
C ALA A 115 7.65 -1.75 -9.38
N LEU A 116 7.60 -1.25 -10.60
CA LEU A 116 6.73 -1.79 -11.65
C LEU A 116 7.08 -3.24 -12.01
N SER A 117 8.37 -3.59 -12.01
CA SER A 117 8.81 -4.97 -12.28
C SER A 117 8.43 -5.95 -11.17
N SER A 118 8.46 -5.52 -9.90
CA SER A 118 8.11 -6.38 -8.76
C SER A 118 6.60 -6.45 -8.51
N PHE A 119 5.86 -5.39 -8.84
CA PHE A 119 4.44 -5.26 -8.59
C PHE A 119 3.58 -5.68 -9.80
N ALA A 120 3.80 -6.90 -10.30
CA ALA A 120 3.15 -7.37 -11.52
C ALA A 120 1.61 -7.51 -11.43
N GLY A 121 1.02 -7.43 -10.23
CA GLY A 121 -0.43 -7.51 -10.00
C GLY A 121 -1.15 -6.16 -9.91
N ILE A 122 -0.49 -5.04 -10.23
CA ILE A 122 -1.12 -3.72 -10.17
C ILE A 122 -2.26 -3.62 -11.19
N THR A 123 -3.41 -3.12 -10.73
CA THR A 123 -4.56 -2.83 -11.59
C THR A 123 -4.86 -1.33 -11.66
N THR A 124 -4.43 -0.56 -10.67
CA THR A 124 -4.56 0.90 -10.65
C THR A 124 -3.20 1.54 -10.44
N LEU A 125 -2.77 2.36 -11.39
CA LEU A 125 -1.48 3.01 -11.35
C LEU A 125 -1.64 4.51 -11.56
N ALA A 126 -0.99 5.29 -10.70
CA ALA A 126 -0.84 6.73 -10.88
C ALA A 126 0.64 7.07 -10.93
N ILE A 127 1.10 7.74 -11.99
CA ILE A 127 2.49 8.18 -12.14
C ILE A 127 2.49 9.67 -12.44
N PHE A 128 3.05 10.45 -11.54
CA PHE A 128 3.23 11.89 -11.68
C PHE A 128 4.74 12.18 -11.58
N GLN A 129 5.43 12.14 -12.71
CA GLN A 129 6.90 12.25 -12.81
C GLN A 129 7.32 13.18 -13.93
N VAL A 130 8.29 14.06 -13.67
CA VAL A 130 8.71 15.14 -14.58
C VAL A 130 9.03 14.69 -16.01
N SER A 131 9.52 13.46 -16.23
CA SER A 131 9.69 12.89 -17.57
C SER A 131 9.64 11.36 -17.56
N PRO A 132 8.70 10.67 -18.24
CA PRO A 132 8.69 9.23 -18.33
C PRO A 132 9.84 8.78 -19.24
N ASP A 133 10.74 7.97 -18.68
CA ASP A 133 11.70 7.19 -19.47
C ASP A 133 10.93 6.22 -20.39
N PRO A 134 11.24 6.13 -21.70
CA PRO A 134 10.64 5.15 -22.61
C PRO A 134 10.63 3.71 -22.07
N SER A 135 11.61 3.34 -21.24
CA SER A 135 11.66 2.02 -20.59
C SER A 135 10.44 1.75 -19.70
N VAL A 136 9.90 2.79 -19.07
CA VAL A 136 8.69 2.70 -18.21
C VAL A 136 7.48 2.33 -19.06
N LEU A 137 7.35 2.85 -20.28
CA LEU A 137 6.22 2.53 -21.17
C LEU A 137 6.17 1.03 -21.51
N LEU A 138 7.32 0.40 -21.71
CA LEU A 138 7.40 -1.05 -21.94
C LEU A 138 6.95 -1.85 -20.71
N LEU A 139 7.32 -1.39 -19.52
CA LEU A 139 6.87 -2.00 -18.26
C LEU A 139 5.36 -1.84 -18.08
N LEU A 140 4.80 -0.67 -18.41
CA LEU A 140 3.36 -0.42 -18.34
C LEU A 140 2.56 -1.37 -19.24
N GLN A 141 3.08 -1.72 -20.42
CA GLN A 141 2.43 -2.65 -21.35
C GLN A 141 2.30 -4.06 -20.77
N ALA A 142 3.23 -4.49 -19.92
CA ALA A 142 3.23 -5.82 -19.31
C ALA A 142 2.26 -5.96 -18.12
N LEU A 143 1.71 -4.86 -17.61
CA LEU A 143 0.88 -4.84 -16.40
C LEU A 143 -0.62 -5.00 -16.73
N PRO A 144 -1.41 -5.68 -15.87
CA PRO A 144 -2.85 -5.84 -16.05
C PRO A 144 -3.62 -4.59 -15.60
N LEU A 145 -3.25 -3.43 -16.14
CA LEU A 145 -3.80 -2.13 -15.73
C LEU A 145 -5.26 -1.99 -16.18
N VAL A 146 -6.11 -1.64 -15.23
CA VAL A 146 -7.52 -1.26 -15.44
C VAL A 146 -7.66 0.26 -15.39
N ARG A 147 -6.81 0.93 -14.59
CA ARG A 147 -6.82 2.38 -14.40
C ARG A 147 -5.40 2.92 -14.44
N LEU A 148 -5.17 3.90 -15.29
CA LEU A 148 -3.91 4.62 -15.40
C LEU A 148 -4.18 6.12 -15.24
N ALA A 149 -3.49 6.76 -14.31
CA ALA A 149 -3.46 8.21 -14.16
C ALA A 149 -2.04 8.70 -14.39
N VAL A 150 -1.84 9.58 -15.36
CA VAL A 150 -0.55 10.16 -15.71
C VAL A 150 -0.75 11.62 -16.10
N ASN A 151 0.27 12.45 -15.92
CA ASN A 151 0.26 13.77 -16.54
C ASN A 151 0.54 13.61 -18.04
N ILE A 152 -0.41 14.01 -18.88
CA ILE A 152 -0.29 13.88 -20.34
C ILE A 152 0.87 14.74 -20.86
N GLU A 153 1.13 15.91 -20.27
CA GLU A 153 2.24 16.77 -20.68
C GLU A 153 3.59 16.07 -20.52
N GLN A 154 3.68 15.13 -19.57
CA GLN A 154 4.89 14.36 -19.32
C GLN A 154 5.07 13.25 -20.37
N LEU A 155 3.99 12.70 -20.96
CA LEU A 155 4.09 11.62 -21.95
C LEU A 155 4.77 12.01 -23.26
N HIS A 156 4.73 13.28 -23.65
CA HIS A 156 5.17 13.68 -24.99
C HIS A 156 6.68 13.89 -25.11
N GLY A 157 7.45 13.78 -24.02
CA GLY A 157 8.85 14.20 -23.99
C GLY A 157 8.93 15.72 -24.18
N THR A 158 9.76 16.39 -23.39
CA THR A 158 10.01 17.83 -23.59
C THR A 158 10.92 18.05 -24.82
N GLU A 159 10.59 17.49 -25.97
CA GLU A 159 11.19 17.88 -27.23
C GLU A 159 10.51 19.16 -27.71
N GLY A 160 11.00 20.31 -27.24
CA GLY A 160 10.95 21.52 -28.06
C GLY A 160 9.92 22.61 -27.75
N VAL A 161 9.48 22.78 -26.50
CA VAL A 161 9.00 24.13 -26.10
C VAL A 161 10.15 24.86 -25.42
N SER A 162 11.08 25.33 -26.26
CA SER A 162 11.93 26.46 -25.92
C SER A 162 11.02 27.59 -25.43
N THR A 163 11.10 27.90 -24.14
CA THR A 163 10.50 29.10 -23.57
C THR A 163 10.95 30.30 -24.42
N PRO A 164 10.03 31.14 -24.92
CA PRO A 164 10.43 32.42 -25.49
C PRO A 164 11.11 33.22 -24.38
N LEU A 165 12.36 33.59 -24.62
CA LEU A 165 13.11 34.57 -23.86
C LEU A 165 12.24 35.82 -23.69
N TYR A 166 11.65 36.01 -22.52
CA TYR A 166 11.22 37.33 -22.10
C TYR A 166 12.48 38.13 -21.75
N SER A 167 13.12 38.69 -22.78
CA SER A 167 14.01 39.83 -22.62
C SER A 167 13.12 41.05 -22.36
N HIS A 168 12.91 41.40 -21.10
CA HIS A 168 12.53 42.77 -20.77
C HIS A 168 13.79 43.59 -20.56
N ALA A 169 13.77 44.72 -21.27
CA ALA A 169 14.74 45.80 -21.40
C ALA A 169 15.37 46.31 -20.09
#